data_AF-A0A929HCS4-F1
#
_entry.id   AF-A0A929HCS4-F1
#
_cell.length_a   1.000
_cell.length_b   1.000
_cell.length_c   1.000
_cell.angle_alpha   90.00
_cell.angle_beta   90.00
_cell.angle_gamma   90.00
#
_symmetry.space_group_name_H-M   'P 1'
#
loop_
_entity.id
_entity.type
_entity.pdbx_description
1 polymer ?
#
loop_
_entity_poly.entity_id
_entity_poly.type
_entity_poly.pdbx_seq_one_letter_code
_entity_poly.pdbx_strand_id
1 'polypeptide(L)'
;MQRKIPYIIIILVSVLHFSCGVTKYVPEDEYLLHNYKIESEKGDFDKRVLNEYIKQKPNKRIIFWRFYLSLYNLSSPEKDNGFNNWLRRIGEPPAVYDEDLMLKSTEQLSLHMRNKGFYEAEVSDTTTFKKRRARVVYKVTPHVPYRIRDITYFFEDATLSHMVLKDTASSNFRVGELFDVDMLQEERVRIETVLRDSGYYAFTRDYVYYEVDSAFNAHQVSITLGIRNYPSTNSRGETVHIDHPVYSIRDVHMMTDINALSFDKNSDTTSILRDTLVYDNVYLIHSGKPNIRPEMVTQKNYIIPGTLYDASDVNRTYRNLSSLSAFRMVDIRFKEVDSSEPQLDCDVLVAPATRQSYSLKLEGTNSAGNIGAAANISYGHKNLFGGSEQFDLTFMGA
;
A
#
# COMPACT_ATOMS: atom_id res chain seq x y z
N MET A 1 -62.42 9.71 -23.54
CA MET A 1 -61.20 8.92 -23.81
C MET A 1 -60.74 8.24 -22.54
N GLN A 2 -61.10 6.97 -22.34
CA GLN A 2 -60.63 6.17 -21.20
C GLN A 2 -59.17 5.78 -21.43
N ARG A 3 -58.26 6.27 -20.58
CA ARG A 3 -56.84 5.88 -20.60
C ARG A 3 -56.73 4.42 -20.17
N LYS A 4 -56.58 3.53 -21.15
CA LYS A 4 -56.18 2.14 -20.93
C LYS A 4 -54.76 2.16 -20.34
N ILE A 5 -54.65 2.06 -19.02
CA ILE A 5 -53.38 1.74 -18.37
C ILE A 5 -52.93 0.42 -18.99
N PRO A 6 -51.75 0.35 -19.63
CA PRO A 6 -51.36 -0.86 -20.34
C PRO A 6 -51.22 -1.98 -19.31
N TYR A 7 -52.00 -3.04 -19.48
CA TYR A 7 -52.00 -4.24 -18.62
C TYR A 7 -50.59 -4.81 -18.39
N ILE A 8 -49.63 -4.51 -19.26
CA ILE A 8 -48.20 -4.80 -19.12
C ILE A 8 -47.58 -4.15 -17.88
N ILE A 9 -47.92 -2.89 -17.54
CA ILE A 9 -47.41 -2.23 -16.32
C ILE A 9 -47.98 -2.90 -15.07
N ILE A 10 -49.24 -3.32 -15.10
CA ILE A 10 -49.89 -4.02 -13.98
C ILE A 10 -49.28 -5.43 -13.81
N ILE A 11 -48.96 -6.12 -14.89
CA ILE A 11 -48.25 -7.42 -14.87
C ILE A 11 -46.80 -7.25 -14.40
N LEU A 12 -46.10 -6.18 -14.82
CA LEU A 12 -44.75 -5.89 -14.37
C LEU A 12 -44.72 -5.57 -12.86
N VAL A 13 -45.72 -4.81 -12.37
CA VAL A 13 -45.88 -4.47 -10.94
C VAL A 13 -46.30 -5.69 -10.12
N SER A 14 -47.14 -6.59 -10.64
CA SER A 14 -47.54 -7.81 -9.92
C SER A 14 -46.45 -8.88 -9.89
N VAL A 15 -45.60 -8.96 -10.92
CA VAL A 15 -44.36 -9.78 -10.89
C VAL A 15 -43.35 -9.22 -9.89
N LEU A 16 -43.31 -7.90 -9.68
CA LEU A 16 -42.52 -7.28 -8.59
C LEU A 16 -43.09 -7.55 -7.19
N HIS A 17 -44.33 -8.05 -7.06
CA HIS A 17 -44.96 -8.40 -5.77
C HIS A 17 -44.77 -9.87 -5.35
N PHE A 18 -44.22 -10.73 -6.22
CA PHE A 18 -43.71 -12.03 -5.78
C PHE A 18 -42.43 -11.81 -4.99
N SER A 19 -42.59 -11.65 -3.68
CA SER A 19 -41.54 -11.59 -2.66
C SER A 19 -40.51 -12.70 -2.88
N CYS A 20 -39.45 -12.40 -3.65
CA CYS A 20 -38.23 -13.18 -3.65
C CYS A 20 -37.65 -13.09 -2.23
N GLY A 21 -37.84 -14.16 -1.46
CA GLY A 21 -37.34 -14.25 -0.09
C GLY A 21 -35.85 -13.98 -0.08
N VAL A 22 -35.44 -12.84 0.48
CA VAL A 22 -34.03 -12.45 0.62
C VAL A 22 -33.24 -13.47 1.46
N THR A 23 -33.95 -14.29 2.25
CA THR A 23 -33.45 -15.35 3.13
C THR A 23 -33.59 -16.76 2.54
N LYS A 24 -33.91 -16.92 1.24
CA LYS A 24 -34.20 -18.21 0.60
C LYS A 24 -33.09 -19.25 0.77
N TYR A 25 -31.83 -18.83 0.62
CA TYR A 25 -30.66 -19.70 0.71
C TYR A 25 -29.86 -19.52 2.01
N VAL A 26 -30.47 -18.91 3.03
CA VAL A 26 -29.87 -18.89 4.37
C VAL A 26 -30.12 -20.26 5.00
N PRO A 27 -29.10 -20.95 5.55
CA PRO A 27 -29.26 -22.24 6.21
C PRO A 27 -30.30 -22.23 7.34
N GLU A 28 -30.89 -23.39 7.62
CA GLU A 28 -31.82 -23.54 8.75
C GLU A 28 -31.12 -23.16 10.06
N ASP A 29 -31.86 -22.52 10.97
CA ASP A 29 -31.37 -21.93 12.23
C ASP A 29 -30.34 -20.79 12.11
N GLU A 30 -29.94 -20.40 10.90
CA GLU A 30 -29.09 -19.25 10.65
C GLU A 30 -29.87 -17.98 10.26
N TYR A 31 -29.18 -16.84 10.39
CA TYR A 31 -29.72 -15.51 10.13
C TYR A 31 -28.93 -14.80 9.04
N LEU A 32 -29.65 -14.12 8.14
CA LEU A 32 -29.01 -13.22 7.18
C LEU A 32 -28.55 -11.95 7.90
N LEU A 33 -27.27 -11.59 7.78
CA LEU A 33 -26.76 -10.30 8.21
C LEU A 33 -27.44 -9.20 7.39
N HIS A 34 -28.38 -8.49 8.00
CA HIS A 34 -29.22 -7.52 7.30
C HIS A 34 -28.57 -6.14 7.21
N ASN A 35 -27.98 -5.69 8.31
CA ASN A 35 -27.19 -4.48 8.43
C ASN A 35 -26.40 -4.48 9.75
N TYR A 36 -25.41 -3.61 9.84
CA TYR A 36 -24.84 -3.18 11.10
C TYR A 36 -24.94 -1.65 11.25
N LYS A 37 -24.75 -1.16 12.47
CA LYS A 37 -24.63 0.27 12.78
C LYS A 37 -23.51 0.46 13.80
N ILE A 38 -22.73 1.52 13.64
CA ILE A 38 -21.77 1.98 14.64
C ILE A 38 -22.34 3.25 15.28
N GLU A 39 -22.54 3.20 16.59
CA GLU A 39 -22.97 4.32 17.41
C GLU A 39 -21.79 4.77 18.27
N SER A 40 -21.52 6.07 18.31
CA SER A 40 -20.47 6.64 19.13
C SER A 40 -21.08 7.76 19.97
N GLU A 41 -20.97 7.65 21.29
CA GLU A 41 -21.41 8.68 22.22
C GLU A 41 -20.31 9.74 22.35
N LYS A 42 -20.62 10.99 21.94
CA LYS A 42 -19.78 12.20 22.08
C LYS A 42 -18.28 11.97 21.82
N GLY A 43 -17.87 12.27 20.60
CA GLY A 43 -16.47 12.36 20.16
C GLY A 43 -16.44 12.52 18.65
N ASP A 44 -15.51 13.30 18.12
CA ASP A 44 -15.39 13.56 16.67
C ASP A 44 -14.61 12.42 16.00
N PHE A 45 -15.11 11.18 16.13
CA PHE A 45 -14.51 10.03 15.48
C PHE A 45 -15.06 9.85 14.08
N ASP A 46 -14.16 9.74 13.10
CA ASP A 46 -14.58 9.43 11.74
C ASP A 46 -15.14 7.99 11.69
N LYS A 47 -16.45 7.89 11.52
CA LYS A 47 -17.15 6.61 11.36
C LYS A 47 -16.58 5.79 10.20
N ARG A 48 -15.96 6.43 9.20
CA ARG A 48 -15.28 5.74 8.09
C ARG A 48 -14.09 4.93 8.58
N VAL A 49 -13.31 5.46 9.53
CA VAL A 49 -12.17 4.76 10.13
C VAL A 49 -12.66 3.58 10.97
N LEU A 50 -13.65 3.78 11.85
CA LEU A 50 -14.21 2.69 12.65
C LEU A 50 -14.80 1.56 11.79
N ASN A 51 -15.31 1.89 10.60
CA ASN A 51 -15.89 0.94 9.67
C ASN A 51 -14.87 -0.04 9.05
N GLU A 52 -13.58 0.29 9.10
CA GLU A 52 -12.50 -0.58 8.61
C GLU A 52 -12.27 -1.78 9.54
N TYR A 53 -12.62 -1.65 10.82
CA TYR A 53 -12.46 -2.70 11.82
C TYR A 53 -13.61 -3.72 11.85
N ILE A 54 -14.70 -3.48 11.11
CA ILE A 54 -15.85 -4.38 11.03
C ILE A 54 -15.53 -5.58 10.12
N LYS A 55 -15.51 -6.78 10.71
CA LYS A 55 -15.11 -8.03 10.03
C LYS A 55 -16.20 -8.67 9.17
N GLN A 56 -17.48 -8.45 9.51
CA GLN A 56 -18.60 -8.96 8.71
C GLN A 56 -19.44 -7.82 8.11
N LYS A 57 -19.67 -7.88 6.79
CA LYS A 57 -20.44 -6.88 6.05
C LYS A 57 -21.65 -7.52 5.38
N PRO A 58 -22.82 -6.85 5.40
CA PRO A 58 -24.01 -7.35 4.72
C PRO A 58 -23.82 -7.33 3.21
N ASN A 59 -24.62 -8.11 2.48
CA ASN A 59 -24.66 -8.04 1.01
C ASN A 59 -24.87 -6.61 0.50
N LYS A 60 -24.20 -6.30 -0.61
CA LYS A 60 -24.21 -4.96 -1.22
C LYS A 60 -25.62 -4.54 -1.60
N ARG A 61 -25.89 -3.24 -1.43
CA ARG A 61 -27.15 -2.61 -1.85
C ARG A 61 -26.85 -1.68 -3.01
N ILE A 62 -27.64 -1.78 -4.06
CA ILE A 62 -27.73 -0.76 -5.10
C ILE A 62 -28.96 0.10 -4.74
N ILE A 63 -28.70 1.36 -4.40
CA ILE A 63 -29.71 2.29 -3.88
C ILE A 63 -30.33 1.72 -2.59
N PHE A 64 -31.48 1.04 -2.66
CA PHE A 64 -32.13 0.40 -1.52
C PHE A 64 -32.28 -1.12 -1.66
N TRP A 65 -31.95 -1.67 -2.83
CA TRP A 65 -32.21 -3.07 -3.17
C TRP A 65 -30.93 -3.92 -3.17
N ARG A 66 -31.01 -5.12 -2.60
CA ARG A 66 -29.93 -6.12 -2.60
C ARG A 66 -29.88 -6.87 -3.93
N PHE A 67 -29.62 -6.13 -5.01
CA PHE A 67 -29.69 -6.63 -6.39
C PHE A 67 -28.89 -7.91 -6.61
N TYR A 68 -27.62 -7.94 -6.17
CA TYR A 68 -26.74 -9.11 -6.36
C TYR A 68 -27.21 -10.34 -5.57
N LEU A 69 -27.73 -10.15 -4.35
CA LEU A 69 -28.32 -11.25 -3.58
C LEU A 69 -29.62 -11.75 -4.23
N SER A 70 -30.43 -10.86 -4.79
CA SER A 70 -31.62 -11.24 -5.54
C SER A 70 -31.28 -12.06 -6.79
N LEU A 71 -30.22 -11.69 -7.54
CA LEU A 71 -29.72 -12.48 -8.67
C LEU A 71 -29.25 -13.87 -8.24
N TYR A 72 -28.53 -13.96 -7.12
CA TYR A 72 -28.12 -15.24 -6.55
C TYR A 72 -29.35 -16.09 -6.16
N ASN A 73 -30.35 -15.48 -5.51
CA ASN A 73 -31.56 -16.17 -5.06
C ASN A 73 -32.49 -16.64 -6.21
N LEU A 74 -32.33 -16.07 -7.41
CA LEU A 74 -32.99 -16.53 -8.64
C LEU A 74 -32.35 -17.79 -9.23
N SER A 75 -31.09 -18.08 -8.88
CA SER A 75 -30.45 -19.34 -9.27
C SER A 75 -31.10 -20.53 -8.54
N SER A 76 -30.98 -21.72 -9.11
CA SER A 76 -31.37 -22.99 -8.48
C SER A 76 -30.09 -23.80 -8.19
N PRO A 77 -29.71 -24.03 -6.91
CA PRO A 77 -28.47 -24.73 -6.56
C PRO A 77 -28.34 -26.13 -7.18
N GLU A 78 -29.47 -26.82 -7.35
CA GLU A 78 -29.58 -28.18 -7.91
C GLU A 78 -29.40 -28.22 -9.43
N LYS A 79 -29.45 -27.08 -10.12
CA LYS A 79 -29.37 -27.01 -11.59
C LYS A 79 -28.01 -26.47 -12.02
N ASP A 80 -27.14 -27.36 -12.50
CA ASP A 80 -25.89 -26.97 -13.12
C ASP A 80 -26.08 -26.69 -14.62
N ASN A 81 -26.51 -25.46 -14.93
CA ASN A 81 -26.63 -25.00 -16.32
C ASN A 81 -26.04 -23.59 -16.48
N GLY A 82 -25.69 -23.21 -17.71
CA GLY A 82 -24.97 -21.97 -18.01
C GLY A 82 -25.66 -20.71 -17.47
N PHE A 83 -26.99 -20.67 -17.44
CA PHE A 83 -27.76 -19.56 -16.89
C PHE A 83 -27.71 -19.49 -15.36
N ASN A 84 -27.89 -20.61 -14.65
CA ASN A 84 -27.76 -20.65 -13.18
C ASN A 84 -26.32 -20.38 -12.73
N ASN A 85 -25.33 -20.83 -13.50
CA ASN A 85 -23.92 -20.55 -13.26
C ASN A 85 -23.62 -19.07 -13.46
N TRP A 86 -24.19 -18.47 -14.50
CA TRP A 86 -24.11 -17.04 -14.73
C TRP A 86 -24.72 -16.24 -13.56
N LEU A 87 -25.94 -16.59 -13.10
CA LEU A 87 -26.60 -15.95 -11.96
C LEU A 87 -25.80 -16.05 -10.66
N ARG A 88 -25.24 -17.22 -10.34
CA ARG A 88 -24.39 -17.43 -9.16
C ARG A 88 -23.07 -16.65 -9.25
N ARG A 89 -22.52 -16.51 -10.45
CA ARG A 89 -21.26 -15.78 -10.70
C ARG A 89 -21.42 -14.27 -10.60
N ILE A 90 -22.54 -13.72 -11.07
CA ILE A 90 -22.79 -12.27 -10.99
C ILE A 90 -23.45 -11.86 -9.66
N GLY A 91 -24.13 -12.79 -8.99
CA GLY A 91 -24.81 -12.57 -7.73
C GLY A 91 -23.91 -12.76 -6.51
N GLU A 92 -24.39 -12.34 -5.34
CA GLU A 92 -23.71 -12.56 -4.06
C GLU A 92 -24.49 -13.58 -3.24
N PRO A 93 -23.86 -14.64 -2.68
CA PRO A 93 -24.53 -15.54 -1.75
C PRO A 93 -25.00 -14.79 -0.49
N PRO A 94 -26.00 -15.31 0.24
CA PRO A 94 -26.47 -14.68 1.47
C PRO A 94 -25.33 -14.51 2.47
N ALA A 95 -25.10 -13.26 2.91
CA ALA A 95 -24.18 -12.98 4.01
C ALA A 95 -24.81 -13.46 5.32
N VAL A 96 -24.38 -14.64 5.78
CA VAL A 96 -24.80 -15.22 7.05
C VAL A 96 -24.19 -14.43 8.21
N TYR A 97 -24.97 -14.21 9.26
CA TYR A 97 -24.49 -13.64 10.51
C TYR A 97 -23.58 -14.63 11.23
N ASP A 98 -22.41 -14.15 11.63
CA ASP A 98 -21.40 -14.92 12.34
C ASP A 98 -21.10 -14.19 13.67
N GLU A 99 -21.27 -14.90 14.79
CA GLU A 99 -21.04 -14.36 16.13
C GLU A 99 -19.55 -14.15 16.42
N ASP A 100 -18.66 -15.03 15.95
CA ASP A 100 -17.21 -14.89 16.14
C ASP A 100 -16.68 -13.67 15.38
N LEU A 101 -17.18 -13.41 14.17
CA LEU A 101 -16.82 -12.21 13.41
C LEU A 101 -17.39 -10.93 14.04
N MET A 102 -18.53 -11.00 14.72
CA MET A 102 -19.05 -9.89 15.52
C MET A 102 -18.10 -9.60 16.69
N LEU A 103 -17.78 -10.61 17.50
CA LEU A 103 -16.91 -10.46 18.67
C LEU A 103 -15.53 -9.94 18.27
N LYS A 104 -14.95 -10.46 17.18
CA LYS A 104 -13.70 -9.92 16.61
C LYS A 104 -13.82 -8.46 16.19
N SER A 105 -14.98 -8.02 15.70
CA SER A 105 -15.18 -6.60 15.35
C SER A 105 -15.19 -5.74 16.61
N THR A 106 -15.85 -6.18 17.68
CA THR A 106 -15.87 -5.52 19.00
C THR A 106 -14.46 -5.40 19.58
N GLU A 107 -13.69 -6.50 19.58
CA GLU A 107 -12.30 -6.52 20.06
C GLU A 107 -11.41 -5.55 19.25
N GLN A 108 -11.54 -5.53 17.93
CA GLN A 108 -10.74 -4.67 17.06
C GLN A 108 -11.09 -3.19 17.21
N LEU A 109 -12.37 -2.86 17.39
CA LEU A 109 -12.80 -1.52 17.75
C LEU A 109 -12.24 -1.10 19.11
N SER A 110 -12.30 -1.97 20.13
CA SER A 110 -11.72 -1.68 21.45
C SER A 110 -10.21 -1.45 21.37
N LEU A 111 -9.49 -2.31 20.66
CA LEU A 111 -8.05 -2.16 20.43
C LEU A 111 -7.72 -0.85 19.71
N HIS A 112 -8.48 -0.49 18.68
CA HIS A 112 -8.32 0.78 17.98
C HIS A 112 -8.48 1.98 18.93
N MET A 113 -9.52 1.98 19.77
CA MET A 113 -9.74 3.04 20.76
C MET A 113 -8.56 3.17 21.73
N ARG A 114 -8.04 2.04 22.23
CA ARG A 114 -6.84 2.01 23.10
C ARG A 114 -5.61 2.56 22.38
N ASN A 115 -5.41 2.19 21.12
CA ASN A 115 -4.31 2.71 20.30
C ASN A 115 -4.43 4.22 20.05
N LYS A 116 -5.66 4.77 20.06
CA LYS A 116 -5.94 6.22 20.01
C LYS A 116 -5.94 6.91 21.37
N GLY A 117 -5.43 6.25 22.41
CA GLY A 117 -5.29 6.82 23.77
C GLY A 117 -6.53 6.76 24.62
N PHE A 118 -7.61 6.11 24.18
CA PHE A 118 -8.83 5.91 24.95
C PHE A 118 -8.79 4.54 25.66
N TYR A 119 -7.92 4.42 26.68
CA TYR A 119 -7.71 3.14 27.39
C TYR A 119 -8.93 2.64 28.15
N GLU A 120 -9.78 3.56 28.61
CA GLU A 120 -11.04 3.27 29.31
C GLU A 120 -12.24 3.23 28.36
N ALA A 121 -12.01 3.20 27.04
CA ALA A 121 -13.11 3.12 26.09
C ALA A 121 -13.89 1.80 26.26
N GLU A 122 -15.21 1.91 26.30
CA GLU A 122 -16.11 0.77 26.30
C GLU A 122 -16.63 0.54 24.89
N VAL A 123 -16.51 -0.69 24.41
CA VAL A 123 -17.12 -1.12 23.15
C VAL A 123 -18.01 -2.31 23.45
N SER A 124 -19.29 -2.17 23.14
CA SER A 124 -20.29 -3.23 23.29
C SER A 124 -20.98 -3.51 21.97
N ASP A 125 -21.35 -4.75 21.74
CA ASP A 125 -22.21 -5.15 20.63
C ASP A 125 -23.59 -5.58 21.11
N THR A 126 -24.57 -5.49 20.22
CA THR A 126 -25.92 -6.00 20.45
C THR A 126 -26.49 -6.49 19.13
N THR A 127 -26.99 -7.72 19.13
CA THR A 127 -27.63 -8.32 17.96
C THR A 127 -29.13 -8.45 18.18
N THR A 128 -29.91 -8.02 17.19
CA THR A 128 -31.37 -8.16 17.15
C THR A 128 -31.79 -9.07 16.01
N PHE A 129 -32.60 -10.08 16.33
CA PHE A 129 -33.08 -11.06 15.36
C PHE A 129 -34.56 -10.84 15.05
N LYS A 130 -34.90 -10.71 13.76
CA LYS A 130 -36.30 -10.55 13.31
C LYS A 130 -36.47 -11.11 11.90
N LYS A 131 -37.45 -12.00 11.70
CA LYS A 131 -37.77 -12.59 10.37
C LYS A 131 -36.52 -13.21 9.68
N ARG A 132 -35.76 -14.05 10.40
CA ARG A 132 -34.50 -14.69 9.95
C ARG A 132 -33.43 -13.70 9.45
N ARG A 133 -33.39 -12.53 10.07
CA ARG A 133 -32.40 -11.48 9.79
C ARG A 133 -31.79 -11.01 11.10
N ALA A 134 -30.48 -10.85 11.09
CA ALA A 134 -29.71 -10.26 12.18
C ALA A 134 -29.39 -8.80 11.87
N ARG A 135 -29.49 -7.94 12.88
CA ARG A 135 -28.95 -6.59 12.86
C ARG A 135 -28.02 -6.42 14.03
N VAL A 136 -26.79 -6.03 13.74
CA VAL A 136 -25.74 -5.80 14.75
C VAL A 136 -25.61 -4.30 15.02
N VAL A 137 -25.50 -3.91 16.28
CA VAL A 137 -25.20 -2.54 16.69
C VAL A 137 -23.94 -2.58 17.53
N TYR A 138 -22.90 -1.87 17.10
CA TYR A 138 -21.69 -1.64 17.87
C TYR A 138 -21.79 -0.26 18.50
N LYS A 139 -21.74 -0.20 19.83
CA LYS A 139 -21.75 1.04 20.61
C LYS A 139 -20.35 1.28 21.17
N VAL A 140 -19.78 2.44 20.86
CA VAL A 140 -18.44 2.87 21.28
C VAL A 140 -18.58 4.09 22.19
N THR A 141 -18.11 3.96 23.42
CA THR A 141 -18.06 5.04 24.41
C THR A 141 -16.60 5.33 24.73
N PRO A 142 -16.04 6.47 24.26
CA PRO A 142 -14.60 6.73 24.32
C PRO A 142 -14.04 7.02 25.72
N HIS A 143 -14.85 7.57 26.63
CA HIS A 143 -14.37 8.11 27.92
C HIS A 143 -13.24 9.16 27.76
N VAL A 144 -12.47 9.39 28.83
CA VAL A 144 -11.42 10.42 28.87
C VAL A 144 -10.14 9.88 28.20
N PRO A 145 -9.57 10.59 27.21
CA PRO A 145 -8.33 10.15 26.58
C PRO A 145 -7.11 10.42 27.45
N TYR A 146 -6.09 9.61 27.25
CA TYR A 146 -4.77 9.80 27.85
C TYR A 146 -3.96 10.83 27.05
N ARG A 147 -3.19 11.64 27.77
CA ARG A 147 -2.29 12.65 27.20
C ARG A 147 -0.84 12.42 27.59
N ILE A 148 0.07 12.84 26.72
CA ILE A 148 1.51 12.70 26.94
C ILE A 148 1.94 13.72 28.01
N ARG A 149 2.50 13.24 29.13
CA ARG A 149 2.97 14.08 30.24
C ARG A 149 4.42 14.51 30.04
N ASP A 150 5.27 13.57 29.68
CA ASP A 150 6.69 13.77 29.45
C ASP A 150 7.23 12.74 28.47
N ILE A 151 8.36 13.09 27.84
CA ILE A 151 9.06 12.27 26.87
C ILE A 151 10.53 12.23 27.29
N THR A 152 11.04 11.03 27.52
CA THR A 152 12.45 10.77 27.84
C THR A 152 13.08 10.01 26.68
N TYR A 153 14.36 10.28 26.41
CA TYR A 153 15.10 9.61 25.34
C TYR A 153 16.23 8.76 25.91
N PHE A 154 16.37 7.54 25.40
CA PHE A 154 17.44 6.61 25.76
C PHE A 154 18.16 6.12 24.51
N PHE A 155 19.45 6.42 24.40
CA PHE A 155 20.28 6.01 23.27
C PHE A 155 21.36 5.07 23.77
N GLU A 156 21.35 3.82 23.33
CA GLU A 156 22.49 2.91 23.58
C GLU A 156 23.71 3.37 22.77
N ASP A 157 23.47 3.84 21.54
CA ASP A 157 24.44 4.51 20.67
C ASP A 157 24.34 6.03 20.87
N ALA A 158 25.26 6.59 21.66
CA ALA A 158 25.26 8.01 21.99
C ALA A 158 25.47 8.93 20.76
N THR A 159 26.05 8.42 19.66
CA THR A 159 26.32 9.22 18.45
C THR A 159 25.03 9.66 17.74
N LEU A 160 23.96 8.87 17.88
CA LEU A 160 22.65 9.15 17.27
C LEU A 160 21.91 10.31 17.95
N SER A 161 22.22 10.57 19.22
CA SER A 161 21.48 11.51 20.06
C SER A 161 21.37 12.90 19.43
N HIS A 162 22.48 13.47 18.94
CA HIS A 162 22.48 14.80 18.33
C HIS A 162 21.63 14.85 17.05
N MET A 163 21.67 13.80 16.20
CA MET A 163 20.89 13.77 14.95
C MET A 163 19.40 13.66 15.22
N VAL A 164 18.99 12.78 16.14
CA VAL A 164 17.59 12.56 16.49
C VAL A 164 17.02 13.77 17.25
N LEU A 165 17.78 14.33 18.20
CA LEU A 165 17.30 15.42 19.04
C LEU A 165 17.28 16.77 18.33
N LYS A 166 18.20 17.03 17.39
CA LYS A 166 18.20 18.26 16.58
C LYS A 166 16.93 18.39 15.75
N ASP A 167 16.37 17.28 15.30
CA ASP A 167 15.16 17.24 14.49
C ASP A 167 13.87 17.08 15.33
N THR A 168 13.94 17.19 16.67
CA THR A 168 12.74 17.07 17.53
C THR A 168 11.67 18.15 17.27
N ALA A 169 12.03 19.27 16.64
CA ALA A 169 11.06 20.27 16.20
C ALA A 169 10.06 19.71 15.16
N SER A 170 10.49 18.71 14.37
CA SER A 170 9.65 18.01 13.39
C SER A 170 9.05 16.71 13.94
N SER A 171 9.21 16.44 15.25
CA SER A 171 8.63 15.26 15.89
C SER A 171 7.12 15.22 15.72
N ASN A 172 6.61 14.02 15.45
CA ASN A 172 5.20 13.80 15.18
C ASN A 172 4.33 13.87 16.44
N PHE A 173 4.90 13.83 17.64
CA PHE A 173 4.13 13.93 18.89
C PHE A 173 4.83 14.80 19.93
N ARG A 174 4.04 15.46 20.78
CA ARG A 174 4.53 16.41 21.77
C ARG A 174 3.87 16.26 23.13
N VAL A 175 4.55 16.76 24.15
CA VAL A 175 3.98 16.86 25.51
C VAL A 175 2.66 17.64 25.48
N GLY A 176 1.64 17.10 26.13
CA GLY A 176 0.28 17.63 26.21
C GLY A 176 -0.67 17.12 25.12
N GLU A 177 -0.17 16.53 24.03
CA GLU A 177 -0.99 15.95 22.97
C GLU A 177 -1.67 14.65 23.41
N LEU A 178 -2.67 14.22 22.64
CA LEU A 178 -3.33 12.93 22.85
C LEU A 178 -2.32 11.82 22.60
N PHE A 179 -2.34 10.79 23.45
CA PHE A 179 -1.55 9.59 23.18
C PHE A 179 -2.14 8.86 21.97
N ASP A 180 -1.33 8.65 20.93
CA ASP A 180 -1.71 7.91 19.73
C ASP A 180 -0.55 7.03 19.28
N VAL A 181 -0.79 5.71 19.27
CA VAL A 181 0.20 4.72 18.86
C VAL A 181 0.62 4.92 17.39
N ASP A 182 -0.27 5.41 16.53
CA ASP A 182 0.07 5.65 15.12
C ASP A 182 1.10 6.78 15.00
N MET A 183 0.97 7.85 15.80
CA MET A 183 1.95 8.95 15.84
C MET A 183 3.32 8.45 16.32
N LEU A 184 3.35 7.50 17.26
CA LEU A 184 4.60 6.85 17.68
C LEU A 184 5.23 6.02 16.55
N GLN A 185 4.42 5.34 15.74
CA GLN A 185 4.93 4.60 14.58
C GLN A 185 5.47 5.54 13.50
N GLU A 186 4.77 6.64 13.22
CA GLU A 186 5.23 7.67 12.28
C GLU A 186 6.55 8.29 12.73
N GLU A 187 6.73 8.51 14.04
CA GLU A 187 8.02 8.96 14.58
C GLU A 187 9.15 7.96 14.37
N ARG A 188 8.89 6.64 14.49
CA ARG A 188 9.91 5.62 14.17
C ARG A 188 10.33 5.70 12.71
N VAL A 189 9.38 5.95 11.80
CA VAL A 189 9.65 6.15 10.36
C VAL A 189 10.43 7.43 10.11
N ARG A 190 10.11 8.52 10.82
CA ARG A 190 10.86 9.78 10.73
C ARG A 190 12.31 9.58 11.18
N ILE A 191 12.55 8.95 12.33
CA ILE A 191 13.89 8.65 12.84
C ILE A 191 14.65 7.74 11.88
N GLU A 192 14.03 6.67 11.39
CA GLU A 192 14.62 5.81 10.36
C GLU A 192 15.04 6.62 9.13
N THR A 193 14.18 7.52 8.65
CA THR A 193 14.45 8.38 7.49
C THR A 193 15.66 9.28 7.74
N VAL A 194 15.67 10.04 8.84
CA VAL A 194 16.77 10.95 9.21
C VAL A 194 18.10 10.23 9.28
N LEU A 195 18.13 9.05 9.90
CA LEU A 195 19.36 8.28 10.05
C LEU A 195 19.80 7.65 8.71
N ARG A 196 18.87 7.10 7.92
CA ARG A 196 19.20 6.54 6.60
C ARG A 196 19.65 7.61 5.60
N ASP A 197 19.15 8.83 5.71
CA ASP A 197 19.63 9.99 4.94
C ASP A 197 21.00 10.48 5.42
N SER A 198 21.48 10.00 6.57
CA SER A 198 22.75 10.41 7.20
C SER A 198 23.82 9.31 7.22
N GLY A 199 23.75 8.30 6.34
CA GLY A 199 24.76 7.25 6.23
C GLY A 199 24.42 5.91 6.89
N TYR A 200 23.35 5.83 7.68
CA TYR A 200 23.01 4.61 8.42
C TYR A 200 22.20 3.61 7.58
N TYR A 201 22.83 3.02 6.55
CA TYR A 201 22.19 2.11 5.60
C TYR A 201 21.47 0.91 6.26
N ALA A 202 22.05 0.33 7.30
CA ALA A 202 21.50 -0.84 7.98
C ALA A 202 20.49 -0.50 9.09
N PHE A 203 20.23 0.79 9.35
CA PHE A 203 19.26 1.21 10.35
C PHE A 203 17.83 0.94 9.87
N THR A 204 17.03 0.36 10.76
CA THR A 204 15.60 0.14 10.56
C THR A 204 14.84 0.66 11.77
N ARG A 205 13.56 0.97 11.59
CA ARG A 205 12.66 1.41 12.67
C ARG A 205 12.59 0.45 13.87
N ASP A 206 12.98 -0.81 13.71
CA ASP A 206 12.91 -1.85 14.75
C ASP A 206 13.93 -1.68 15.87
N TYR A 207 14.97 -0.88 15.64
CA TYR A 207 15.86 -0.41 16.71
C TYR A 207 15.18 0.62 17.62
N VAL A 208 14.17 1.33 17.13
CA VAL A 208 13.40 2.32 17.90
C VAL A 208 12.27 1.64 18.67
N TYR A 209 12.26 1.79 19.98
CA TYR A 209 11.25 1.22 20.87
C TYR A 209 10.65 2.28 21.80
N TYR A 210 9.49 1.96 22.36
CA TYR A 210 8.80 2.79 23.35
C TYR A 210 8.51 2.00 24.61
N GLU A 211 8.74 2.62 25.75
CA GLU A 211 8.17 2.21 27.02
C GLU A 211 7.14 3.25 27.43
N VAL A 212 5.90 2.80 27.70
CA VAL A 212 4.79 3.68 28.04
C VAL A 212 4.34 3.36 29.45
N ASP A 213 4.59 4.28 30.38
CA ASP A 213 4.13 4.19 31.76
C ASP A 213 2.82 4.97 31.93
N SER A 214 1.77 4.28 32.36
CA SER A 214 0.43 4.82 32.64
C SER A 214 0.01 4.64 34.11
N ALA A 215 0.93 4.22 34.99
CA ALA A 215 0.63 3.87 36.38
C ALA A 215 0.14 5.07 37.22
N PHE A 216 0.38 6.31 36.77
CA PHE A 216 0.02 7.53 37.49
C PHE A 216 -1.49 7.80 37.57
N ASN A 217 -2.34 6.98 36.93
CA ASN A 217 -3.81 6.94 37.07
C ASN A 217 -4.50 8.33 37.00
N ALA A 218 -3.99 9.20 36.13
CA ALA A 218 -4.45 10.58 35.93
C ALA A 218 -4.71 10.88 34.44
N HIS A 219 -5.07 9.85 33.65
CA HIS A 219 -5.22 9.93 32.18
C HIS A 219 -3.98 10.56 31.52
N GLN A 220 -2.81 10.16 32.01
CA GLN A 220 -1.52 10.65 31.56
C GLN A 220 -0.57 9.49 31.34
N VAL A 221 0.30 9.63 30.35
CA VAL A 221 1.36 8.67 30.06
C VAL A 221 2.72 9.35 30.03
N SER A 222 3.74 8.63 30.49
CA SER A 222 5.14 9.00 30.33
C SER A 222 5.75 8.08 29.29
N ILE A 223 6.43 8.64 28.30
CA ILE A 223 6.99 7.88 27.18
C ILE A 223 8.50 7.90 27.26
N THR A 224 9.13 6.72 27.25
CA THR A 224 10.56 6.58 26.99
C THR A 224 10.75 6.11 25.56
N LEU A 225 11.36 6.95 24.71
CA LEU A 225 11.80 6.57 23.36
C LEU A 225 13.23 6.07 23.44
N GLY A 226 13.43 4.79 23.12
CA GLY A 226 14.73 4.15 23.12
C GLY A 226 15.24 3.80 21.71
N ILE A 227 16.55 3.83 21.51
CA ILE A 227 17.21 3.26 20.31
C ILE A 227 18.23 2.21 20.76
N ARG A 228 18.01 0.96 20.35
CA ARG A 228 18.89 -0.20 20.63
C ARG A 228 20.13 -0.18 19.76
N ASN A 229 21.23 -0.75 20.23
CA ASN A 229 22.44 -0.95 19.44
C ASN A 229 22.27 -1.96 18.29
N TYR A 230 23.16 -1.84 17.29
CA TYR A 230 23.19 -2.69 16.11
C TYR A 230 23.76 -4.08 16.45
N PRO A 231 23.04 -5.18 16.13
CA PRO A 231 23.54 -6.53 16.34
C PRO A 231 24.58 -6.88 15.26
N SER A 232 25.78 -7.27 15.69
CA SER A 232 26.86 -7.73 14.83
C SER A 232 27.38 -9.09 15.29
N THR A 233 27.92 -9.89 14.37
CA THR A 233 28.49 -11.20 14.70
C THR A 233 30.01 -11.07 14.84
N ASN A 234 30.55 -11.42 16.01
CA ASN A 234 32.00 -11.36 16.23
C ASN A 234 32.72 -12.56 15.55
N SER A 235 34.05 -12.58 15.60
CA SER A 235 34.87 -13.66 15.00
C SER A 235 34.64 -15.05 15.61
N ARG A 236 33.90 -15.14 16.73
CA ARG A 236 33.51 -16.40 17.38
C ARG A 236 32.08 -16.85 17.03
N GLY A 237 31.37 -16.10 16.20
CA GLY A 237 29.98 -16.39 15.84
C GLY A 237 28.96 -15.93 16.88
N GLU A 238 29.37 -15.15 17.89
CA GLU A 238 28.48 -14.63 18.93
C GLU A 238 27.89 -13.29 18.50
N THR A 239 26.60 -13.08 18.78
CA THR A 239 25.96 -11.77 18.58
C THR A 239 26.41 -10.79 19.66
N VAL A 240 27.08 -9.73 19.23
CA VAL A 240 27.46 -8.57 20.03
C VAL A 240 26.67 -7.36 19.58
N HIS A 241 26.47 -6.39 20.46
CA HIS A 241 25.76 -5.15 20.14
C HIS A 241 26.76 -4.01 20.09
N ILE A 242 26.82 -3.32 18.95
CA ILE A 242 27.76 -2.24 18.67
C ILE A 242 27.01 -0.96 18.27
N ASP A 243 27.70 0.16 18.24
CA ASP A 243 27.18 1.39 17.64
C ASP A 243 26.82 1.17 16.17
N HIS A 244 25.87 1.93 15.64
CA HIS A 244 25.40 1.70 14.29
C HIS A 244 26.46 2.08 13.26
N PRO A 245 26.78 1.17 12.30
CA PRO A 245 27.75 1.48 11.27
C PRO A 245 27.24 2.56 10.32
N VAL A 246 28.13 3.50 10.00
CA VAL A 246 27.91 4.56 9.00
C VAL A 246 28.58 4.12 7.70
N TYR A 247 27.81 4.02 6.63
CA TYR A 247 28.26 3.48 5.36
C TYR A 247 28.62 4.59 4.37
N SER A 248 29.73 4.40 3.66
CA SER A 248 30.09 5.19 2.49
C SER A 248 29.89 4.40 1.20
N ILE A 249 29.58 5.10 0.11
CA ILE A 249 29.49 4.49 -1.22
C ILE A 249 30.90 4.31 -1.75
N ARG A 250 31.28 3.09 -2.09
CA ARG A 250 32.59 2.79 -2.68
C ARG A 250 32.54 2.94 -4.19
N ASP A 251 31.77 2.08 -4.85
CA ASP A 251 31.63 2.03 -6.29
C ASP A 251 30.14 2.05 -6.70
N VAL A 252 29.85 2.66 -7.85
CA VAL A 252 28.52 2.62 -8.46
C VAL A 252 28.64 1.95 -9.83
N HIS A 253 28.01 0.78 -9.95
CA HIS A 253 27.90 0.02 -11.19
C HIS A 253 26.51 0.17 -11.76
N MET A 254 26.41 0.53 -13.03
CA MET A 254 25.14 0.76 -13.69
C MET A 254 25.01 -0.14 -14.90
N MET A 255 24.14 -1.13 -14.80
CA MET A 255 23.90 -2.12 -15.84
C MET A 255 22.69 -1.71 -16.67
N THR A 256 22.90 -1.33 -17.93
CA THR A 256 21.89 -0.62 -18.74
C THR A 256 21.02 -1.52 -19.64
N ASP A 257 21.26 -2.83 -19.65
CA ASP A 257 20.68 -3.78 -20.57
C ASP A 257 20.23 -5.09 -19.90
N ILE A 258 19.93 -5.04 -18.60
CA ILE A 258 19.49 -6.20 -17.84
C ILE A 258 18.13 -6.68 -18.38
N ASN A 259 18.01 -7.99 -18.58
CA ASN A 259 16.71 -8.57 -18.91
C ASN A 259 15.79 -8.48 -17.69
N ALA A 260 14.57 -7.94 -17.84
CA ALA A 260 13.64 -7.83 -16.70
C ALA A 260 13.35 -9.19 -16.02
N LEU A 261 13.46 -10.30 -16.75
CA LEU A 261 13.27 -11.65 -16.21
C LEU A 261 14.45 -12.16 -15.36
N SER A 262 15.58 -11.45 -15.35
CA SER A 262 16.76 -11.79 -14.55
C SER A 262 16.92 -10.93 -13.29
N PHE A 263 16.00 -10.00 -12.99
CA PHE A 263 16.06 -9.24 -11.74
C PHE A 263 15.95 -10.17 -10.51
N ASP A 264 15.13 -11.23 -10.57
CA ASP A 264 14.92 -12.13 -9.41
C ASP A 264 15.91 -13.29 -9.31
N LYS A 265 16.75 -13.51 -10.32
CA LYS A 265 17.70 -14.62 -10.30
C LYS A 265 19.08 -14.11 -9.91
N ASN A 266 19.62 -14.62 -8.80
CA ASN A 266 21.06 -14.64 -8.48
C ASN A 266 21.87 -15.48 -9.49
N SER A 267 21.41 -15.60 -10.73
CA SER A 267 22.06 -16.39 -11.74
C SER A 267 23.19 -15.58 -12.34
N ASP A 268 24.40 -15.94 -11.92
CA ASP A 268 25.54 -16.11 -12.84
C ASP A 268 25.00 -16.62 -14.18
N THR A 269 24.78 -15.71 -15.14
CA THR A 269 24.24 -16.09 -16.43
C THR A 269 25.15 -15.56 -17.51
N THR A 270 25.94 -16.50 -18.03
CA THR A 270 26.58 -16.50 -19.34
C THR A 270 27.64 -15.43 -19.57
N SER A 271 28.76 -15.87 -20.13
CA SER A 271 29.89 -15.10 -20.64
C SER A 271 29.47 -14.19 -21.81
N ILE A 272 28.54 -13.28 -21.55
CA ILE A 272 28.27 -12.14 -22.39
C ILE A 272 29.46 -11.22 -22.18
N LEU A 273 30.21 -10.94 -23.24
CA LEU A 273 31.26 -9.92 -23.21
C LEU A 273 30.58 -8.59 -22.89
N ARG A 274 30.74 -8.16 -21.64
CA ARG A 274 30.30 -6.86 -21.19
C ARG A 274 31.46 -5.89 -21.35
N ASP A 275 31.16 -4.72 -21.90
CA ASP A 275 32.09 -3.62 -21.93
C ASP A 275 31.78 -2.68 -20.76
N THR A 276 32.82 -2.05 -20.22
CA THR A 276 32.71 -1.13 -19.08
C THR A 276 33.25 0.23 -19.47
N LEU A 277 32.37 1.21 -19.48
CA LEU A 277 32.72 2.61 -19.68
C LEU A 277 32.70 3.31 -18.33
N VAL A 278 33.80 3.96 -17.96
CA VAL A 278 33.82 4.86 -16.80
C VAL A 278 33.40 6.25 -17.26
N TYR A 279 32.33 6.79 -16.67
CA TYR A 279 31.82 8.13 -16.95
C TYR A 279 31.30 8.75 -15.64
N ASP A 280 31.74 9.96 -15.30
CA ASP A 280 31.41 10.65 -14.04
C ASP A 280 31.58 9.77 -12.79
N ASN A 281 32.69 9.01 -12.72
CA ASN A 281 33.01 8.04 -11.68
C ASN A 281 32.02 6.87 -11.51
N VAL A 282 31.10 6.68 -12.45
CA VAL A 282 30.18 5.53 -12.50
C VAL A 282 30.69 4.52 -13.53
N TYR A 283 30.66 3.23 -13.16
CA TYR A 283 30.96 2.13 -14.08
C TYR A 283 29.70 1.78 -14.87
N LEU A 284 29.62 2.24 -16.12
CA LEU A 284 28.53 1.91 -17.03
C LEU A 284 28.83 0.57 -17.71
N ILE A 285 28.02 -0.43 -17.40
CA ILE A 285 28.18 -1.80 -17.88
C ILE A 285 27.09 -2.08 -18.93
N HIS A 286 27.50 -2.57 -20.10
CA HIS A 286 26.57 -2.91 -21.18
C HIS A 286 27.09 -4.07 -22.04
N SER A 287 26.16 -4.81 -22.64
CA SER A 287 26.44 -5.84 -23.63
C SER A 287 26.29 -5.24 -25.04
N GLY A 288 27.37 -5.13 -25.79
CA GLY A 288 27.35 -4.56 -27.14
C GLY A 288 27.23 -3.04 -27.15
N LYS A 289 26.49 -2.45 -28.09
CA LYS A 289 26.43 -0.98 -28.25
C LYS A 289 25.55 -0.34 -27.16
N PRO A 290 26.01 0.73 -26.49
CA PRO A 290 25.20 1.48 -25.53
C PRO A 290 23.86 1.90 -26.12
N ASN A 291 22.81 1.55 -25.40
CA ASN A 291 21.43 1.69 -25.83
C ASN A 291 20.80 3.02 -25.42
N ILE A 292 21.54 3.83 -24.67
CA ILE A 292 21.22 5.17 -24.20
C ILE A 292 22.55 5.93 -24.07
N ARG A 293 22.52 7.26 -24.19
CA ARG A 293 23.73 8.08 -23.99
C ARG A 293 24.17 8.01 -22.51
N PRO A 294 25.45 7.76 -22.21
CA PRO A 294 26.01 7.74 -20.85
C PRO A 294 25.58 8.93 -19.98
N GLU A 295 25.65 10.13 -20.54
CA GLU A 295 25.27 11.39 -19.90
C GLU A 295 23.83 11.38 -19.38
N MET A 296 22.90 10.74 -20.10
CA MET A 296 21.49 10.71 -19.71
C MET A 296 21.24 9.87 -18.45
N VAL A 297 22.07 8.86 -18.22
CA VAL A 297 21.90 7.97 -17.07
C VAL A 297 22.64 8.50 -15.85
N THR A 298 23.84 9.04 -16.08
CA THR A 298 24.67 9.65 -15.02
C THR A 298 24.11 10.96 -14.51
N GLN A 299 23.55 11.84 -15.37
CA GLN A 299 22.83 13.05 -14.90
C GLN A 299 21.57 12.75 -14.07
N LYS A 300 21.05 11.52 -14.16
CA LYS A 300 19.88 11.07 -13.39
C LYS A 300 20.28 10.29 -12.13
N ASN A 301 21.57 10.07 -11.92
CA ASN A 301 22.13 9.41 -10.75
C ASN A 301 22.62 10.44 -9.72
N TYR A 302 22.18 10.29 -8.47
CA TYR A 302 22.61 11.09 -7.32
C TYR A 302 23.45 10.28 -6.34
N ILE A 303 23.60 8.97 -6.56
CA ILE A 303 24.45 8.12 -5.73
C ILE A 303 25.89 8.33 -6.20
N ILE A 304 26.73 8.95 -5.37
CA ILE A 304 28.07 9.39 -5.75
C ILE A 304 29.12 8.55 -4.99
N PRO A 305 30.09 7.93 -5.68
CA PRO A 305 31.23 7.30 -5.03
C PRO A 305 31.98 8.23 -4.07
N GLY A 306 32.34 7.73 -2.89
CA GLY A 306 33.07 8.43 -1.84
C GLY A 306 32.20 9.24 -0.87
N THR A 307 30.90 9.41 -1.13
CA THR A 307 29.97 10.07 -0.19
C THR A 307 29.37 9.08 0.80
N LEU A 308 28.78 9.58 1.87
CA LEU A 308 27.94 8.75 2.75
C LEU A 308 26.72 8.23 1.99
N TYR A 309 26.20 7.09 2.42
CA TYR A 309 24.90 6.60 1.98
C TYR A 309 23.80 7.60 2.34
N ASP A 310 22.93 7.92 1.39
CA ASP A 310 21.78 8.79 1.60
C ASP A 310 20.56 8.18 0.90
N ALA A 311 19.55 7.79 1.69
CA ALA A 311 18.33 7.16 1.15
C ALA A 311 17.48 8.12 0.30
N SER A 312 17.56 9.43 0.54
CA SER A 312 16.91 10.44 -0.29
C SER A 312 17.52 10.49 -1.69
N ASP A 313 18.84 10.35 -1.83
CA ASP A 313 19.53 10.29 -3.11
C ASP A 313 19.25 8.98 -3.87
N VAL A 314 19.09 7.86 -3.15
CA VAL A 314 18.61 6.58 -3.73
C VAL A 314 17.23 6.78 -4.34
N ASN A 315 16.29 7.36 -3.59
CA ASN A 315 14.93 7.61 -4.05
C ASN A 315 14.89 8.60 -5.23
N ARG A 316 15.76 9.61 -5.22
CA ARG A 316 15.88 10.59 -6.31
C ARG A 316 16.41 9.95 -7.58
N THR A 317 17.44 9.12 -7.45
CA THR A 317 18.03 8.33 -8.54
C THR A 317 16.99 7.39 -9.15
N TYR A 318 16.30 6.60 -8.32
CA TYR A 318 15.25 5.68 -8.77
C TYR A 318 14.16 6.40 -9.55
N ARG A 319 13.61 7.51 -9.01
CA ARG A 319 12.55 8.27 -9.68
C ARG A 319 13.03 8.88 -11.00
N ASN A 320 14.23 9.45 -11.01
CA ASN A 320 14.77 10.13 -12.18
C ASN A 320 15.11 9.15 -13.31
N LEU A 321 15.67 7.99 -13.00
CA LEU A 321 15.90 6.93 -13.98
C LEU A 321 14.58 6.31 -14.46
N SER A 322 13.64 6.03 -13.56
CA SER A 322 12.33 5.47 -13.92
C SER A 322 11.49 6.43 -14.77
N SER A 323 11.77 7.74 -14.73
CA SER A 323 11.11 8.72 -15.59
C SER A 323 11.56 8.66 -17.06
N LEU A 324 12.68 7.99 -17.36
CA LEU A 324 13.18 7.83 -18.72
C LEU A 324 12.34 6.79 -19.47
N SER A 325 11.64 7.20 -20.52
CA SER A 325 10.86 6.31 -21.39
C SER A 325 11.68 5.21 -22.07
N ALA A 326 13.00 5.40 -22.16
CA ALA A 326 13.93 4.38 -22.63
C ALA A 326 13.98 3.15 -21.72
N PHE A 327 13.54 3.27 -20.47
CA PHE A 327 13.59 2.22 -19.45
C PHE A 327 12.20 1.76 -19.05
N ARG A 328 12.08 0.47 -18.76
CA ARG A 328 10.84 -0.15 -18.26
C ARG A 328 10.92 -0.41 -16.76
N MET A 329 12.10 -0.72 -16.26
CA MET A 329 12.32 -1.08 -14.86
C MET A 329 13.70 -0.59 -14.43
N VAL A 330 13.77 -0.09 -13.21
CA VAL A 330 15.00 0.30 -12.52
C VAL A 330 14.98 -0.43 -11.17
N ASP A 331 16.13 -0.95 -10.76
CA ASP A 331 16.34 -1.52 -9.45
C ASP A 331 17.70 -1.05 -8.93
N ILE A 332 17.80 -0.75 -7.64
CA ILE A 332 19.02 -0.24 -7.01
C ILE A 332 19.32 -1.14 -5.83
N ARG A 333 20.46 -1.81 -5.90
CA ARG A 333 20.90 -2.78 -4.90
C ARG A 333 22.19 -2.29 -4.27
N PHE A 334 22.33 -2.58 -2.99
CA PHE A 334 23.56 -2.32 -2.26
C PHE A 334 24.14 -3.64 -1.78
N LYS A 335 25.46 -3.73 -1.83
CA LYS A 335 26.21 -4.85 -1.30
C LYS A 335 27.27 -4.33 -0.34
N GLU A 336 27.23 -4.83 0.90
CA GLU A 336 28.28 -4.55 1.87
C GLU A 336 29.60 -5.15 1.41
N VAL A 337 30.65 -4.33 1.48
CA VAL A 337 32.01 -4.71 1.14
C VAL A 337 32.67 -5.29 2.38
N ASP A 338 33.28 -6.46 2.25
CA ASP A 338 34.15 -7.02 3.29
C ASP A 338 35.43 -6.19 3.38
N SER A 339 35.41 -5.18 4.24
CA SER A 339 36.40 -4.11 4.36
C SER A 339 36.51 -3.67 5.83
N SER A 340 37.64 -3.07 6.19
CA SER A 340 37.84 -2.54 7.56
C SER A 340 36.89 -1.38 7.89
N GLU A 341 36.46 -0.65 6.86
CA GLU A 341 35.49 0.45 6.98
C GLU A 341 34.13 -0.01 6.40
N PRO A 342 32.99 0.38 6.98
CA PRO A 342 31.67 0.08 6.41
C PRO A 342 31.50 0.78 5.06
N GLN A 343 31.49 0.00 3.98
CA GLN A 343 31.39 0.49 2.61
C GLN A 343 30.36 -0.32 1.83
N LEU A 344 29.73 0.34 0.85
CA LEU A 344 28.72 -0.26 -0.03
C LEU A 344 29.14 -0.13 -1.49
N ASP A 345 29.02 -1.23 -2.22
CA ASP A 345 28.90 -1.17 -3.69
C ASP A 345 27.43 -1.00 -4.05
N CYS A 346 27.16 -0.09 -4.98
CA CYS A 346 25.82 0.17 -5.50
C CYS A 346 25.68 -0.41 -6.91
N ASP A 347 24.73 -1.31 -7.11
CA ASP A 347 24.35 -1.85 -8.41
C ASP A 347 23.01 -1.26 -8.86
N VAL A 348 23.06 -0.39 -9.86
CA VAL A 348 21.88 0.17 -10.54
C VAL A 348 21.55 -0.69 -11.76
N LEU A 349 20.52 -1.50 -11.66
CA LEU A 349 20.07 -2.42 -12.71
C LEU A 349 18.92 -1.80 -13.50
N VAL A 350 19.09 -1.68 -14.80
CA VAL A 350 18.10 -1.05 -15.67
C VAL A 350 17.68 -2.00 -16.78
N ALA A 351 16.36 -2.17 -16.92
CA ALA A 351 15.75 -2.91 -18.02
C ALA A 351 15.28 -1.94 -19.11
N PRO A 352 15.73 -2.11 -20.36
CA PRO A 352 15.26 -1.26 -21.46
C PRO A 352 13.76 -1.50 -21.75
N ALA A 353 13.07 -0.45 -22.17
CA ALA A 353 11.72 -0.52 -22.67
C ALA A 353 11.66 -1.07 -24.10
N THR A 354 10.51 -1.64 -24.48
CA THR A 354 10.22 -1.92 -25.89
C THR A 354 10.27 -0.60 -26.66
N ARG A 355 11.24 -0.48 -27.56
CA ARG A 355 11.56 0.79 -28.22
C ARG A 355 10.48 1.23 -29.19
N GLN A 356 9.95 0.29 -29.96
CA GLN A 356 9.03 0.55 -31.05
C GLN A 356 7.69 -0.10 -30.77
N SER A 357 6.62 0.65 -31.04
CA SER A 357 5.25 0.16 -30.88
C SER A 357 4.41 0.57 -32.09
N TYR A 358 3.54 -0.34 -32.50
CA TYR A 358 2.55 -0.10 -33.54
C TYR A 358 1.16 -0.34 -32.93
N SER A 359 0.21 0.55 -33.18
CA SER A 359 -1.15 0.46 -32.66
C SER A 359 -2.16 0.76 -33.76
N LEU A 360 -3.18 -0.09 -33.89
CA LEU A 360 -4.36 0.15 -34.71
C LEU A 360 -5.55 0.38 -33.76
N LYS A 361 -6.19 1.54 -33.88
CA LYS A 361 -7.43 1.86 -33.15
C LYS A 361 -8.57 2.05 -34.15
N LEU A 362 -9.69 1.40 -33.89
CA LEU A 362 -10.93 1.57 -34.62
C LEU A 362 -11.89 2.34 -33.72
N GLU A 363 -12.34 3.50 -34.19
CA GLU A 363 -13.25 4.38 -33.45
C GLU A 363 -14.58 4.47 -34.20
N GLY A 364 -15.68 4.23 -33.48
CA GLY A 364 -17.04 4.43 -33.97
C GLY A 364 -17.71 5.52 -33.16
N THR A 365 -18.28 6.51 -33.82
CA THR A 365 -18.99 7.62 -33.17
C THR A 365 -20.44 7.68 -33.65
N ASN A 366 -21.34 8.04 -32.74
CA ASN A 366 -22.74 8.35 -33.06
C ASN A 366 -23.14 9.62 -32.30
N SER A 367 -23.11 10.76 -33.00
CA SER A 367 -23.50 12.06 -32.44
C SER A 367 -24.68 12.62 -33.23
N ALA A 368 -25.85 12.71 -32.57
CA ALA A 368 -27.07 13.31 -33.11
C ALA A 368 -27.48 12.81 -34.52
N GLY A 369 -27.25 11.52 -34.81
CA GLY A 369 -27.62 10.89 -36.09
C GLY A 369 -26.51 10.82 -37.13
N ASN A 370 -25.34 11.42 -36.88
CA ASN A 370 -24.16 11.23 -37.71
C ASN A 370 -23.33 10.04 -37.19
N ILE A 371 -23.23 9.00 -38.01
CA ILE A 371 -22.34 7.85 -37.78
C ILE A 371 -20.99 8.18 -38.42
N GLY A 372 -19.92 8.12 -37.63
CA GLY A 372 -18.55 8.22 -38.10
C GLY A 372 -17.76 6.96 -37.76
N ALA A 373 -16.89 6.53 -38.65
CA ALA A 373 -15.91 5.48 -38.40
C ALA A 373 -14.53 6.05 -38.70
N ALA A 374 -13.57 5.83 -37.82
CA ALA A 374 -12.18 6.23 -38.03
C ALA A 374 -11.25 5.06 -37.73
N ALA A 375 -10.19 4.95 -38.53
CA ALA A 375 -9.09 4.03 -38.31
C ALA A 375 -7.82 4.83 -38.05
N ASN A 376 -7.26 4.69 -36.85
CA ASN A 376 -6.04 5.37 -36.44
C ASN A 376 -4.90 4.37 -36.37
N ILE A 377 -3.86 4.57 -37.18
CA ILE A 377 -2.60 3.80 -37.12
C ILE A 377 -1.57 4.68 -36.44
N SER A 378 -0.98 4.20 -35.34
CA SER A 378 0.06 4.93 -34.59
C SER A 378 1.36 4.13 -34.55
N TYR A 379 2.47 4.80 -34.82
CA TYR A 379 3.83 4.33 -34.59
C TYR A 379 4.46 5.16 -33.46
N GLY A 380 5.10 4.48 -32.52
CA GLY A 380 5.81 5.12 -31.41
C GLY A 380 7.25 4.62 -31.30
N HIS A 381 8.19 5.50 -30.99
CA HIS A 381 9.59 5.19 -30.71
C HIS A 381 10.07 5.88 -29.42
N LYS A 382 10.46 5.13 -28.39
CA LYS A 382 10.73 5.65 -27.02
C LYS A 382 12.17 6.07 -26.70
N ASN A 383 13.07 6.02 -27.69
CA ASN A 383 14.46 6.44 -27.56
C ASN A 383 15.15 6.67 -28.93
N LEU A 384 14.57 7.55 -29.77
CA LEU A 384 15.00 7.63 -31.19
C LEU A 384 16.45 8.08 -31.38
N PHE A 385 16.96 8.97 -30.54
CA PHE A 385 18.32 9.52 -30.65
C PHE A 385 19.24 9.14 -29.49
N GLY A 386 18.81 8.18 -28.66
CA GLY A 386 19.55 7.71 -27.50
C GLY A 386 19.40 8.60 -26.26
N GLY A 387 18.57 9.65 -26.30
CA GLY A 387 18.32 10.58 -25.19
C GLY A 387 17.03 10.33 -24.42
N SER A 388 16.40 9.16 -24.61
CA SER A 388 15.05 8.86 -24.11
C SER A 388 13.95 9.74 -24.72
N GLU A 389 14.11 10.15 -25.98
CA GLU A 389 13.10 10.92 -26.70
C GLU A 389 11.94 10.02 -27.16
N GLN A 390 10.71 10.51 -27.00
CA GLN A 390 9.50 9.89 -27.52
C GLN A 390 9.14 10.51 -28.87
N PHE A 391 9.07 9.68 -29.89
CA PHE A 391 8.59 10.05 -31.22
C PHE A 391 7.30 9.27 -31.50
N ASP A 392 6.20 9.97 -31.70
CA ASP A 392 4.91 9.38 -32.03
C ASP A 392 4.40 9.93 -33.37
N LEU A 393 3.97 9.03 -34.25
CA LEU A 393 3.41 9.34 -35.56
C LEU A 393 2.06 8.63 -35.70
N THR A 394 0.97 9.41 -35.78
CA THR A 394 -0.38 8.88 -35.95
C THR A 394 -0.96 9.29 -37.30
N PHE A 395 -1.37 8.30 -38.08
CA PHE A 395 -2.17 8.48 -39.29
C PHE A 395 -3.63 8.25 -38.96
N MET A 396 -4.47 9.24 -39.24
CA MET A 396 -5.92 9.17 -39.04
C MET A 396 -6.60 8.97 -40.39
N GLY A 397 -7.30 7.85 -40.58
CA GLY A 397 -8.22 7.62 -41.69
C GLY A 397 -9.64 7.89 -41.23
N ALA A 398 -10.34 8.82 -41.90
CA ALA A 398 -11.74 9.18 -41.66
C ALA A 398 -12.68 8.55 -42.70
#